data_AF-A0A5C5YLN8-F1
#
_entry.id   AF-A0A5C5YLN8-F1
#
_cell.length_a   1.000
_cell.length_b   1.000
_cell.length_c   1.000
_cell.angle_alpha   90.00
_cell.angle_beta   90.00
_cell.angle_gamma   90.00
#
_symmetry.space_group_name_H-M   'P 1'
#
loop_
_entity.id
_entity.type
_entity.pdbx_description
1 polymer ?
#
loop_
_entity_poly.entity_id
_entity_poly.type
_entity_poly.pdbx_seq_one_letter_code
_entity_poly.pdbx_strand_id
1 'polypeptide(L)'
;MTLNTDTDDLQHCRDALAAARETLLSLRGEQGHWEGELSSSALSTATAVCALRRYLIDAATADERRAAEVRRLVDAGLRWLVDNQNADGGWGDTTLSFSNISTTALCWAAVTNEPACGSAEQAAIAWLTQAAGSIEPSELAAAVRRRYGKDHTFSVPILTTLALHGRLGEDPLGRSRESWRLVPQLPFEMSVCPPSWYARLRLRVVSYALPALIAIGLVRHTNRPTRNPLMLAIRSAARRRALSVLRSIQPADGGFLEATPLTSFVTLGLLGAGEATHPVVGEAIAFLIRSARPDGSWPIDTNLATWVTTLATNALSFKAVASGDQPLPEDDAAPIRDWLLAQQHRLVHPYTQADPGGWAWTDLPGGVPDADDTPGALLALDTLGVADVGPAAAGVRWLLSLQNSDGGLPTFCRGWGALPFDRSSCDITAHALRAWRVWRDRLPAELRQPLRRAQHRALAYLARQQQDDGSWPPLWFGNQHATAVDETNLTYGTSRVLLALADLLAADEPLGAASAARAADWLVAAQNADSGWGGVGGVPSSIEETALAVEALAAYAASTNPTDAHLAAVRSGAQWLIERTSGGTEFPPTPIGFYFAKLWYHERMYPVVYTVAALGRATLLLATVDQPSAVSTGATA
;
A
#
# COMPACT_ATOMS: atom_id res chain seq x y z
N MET A 1 21.71 -18.64 -43.10
CA MET A 1 21.68 -18.89 -41.65
C MET A 1 20.75 -17.87 -41.02
N THR A 2 19.45 -18.04 -41.23
CA THR A 2 18.41 -17.40 -40.43
C THR A 2 18.27 -18.28 -39.20
N LEU A 3 18.97 -17.90 -38.13
CA LEU A 3 18.95 -18.61 -36.86
C LEU A 3 17.54 -18.58 -36.26
N ASN A 4 17.25 -19.63 -35.53
CA ASN A 4 15.96 -20.05 -34.99
C ASN A 4 15.54 -19.21 -33.78
N THR A 5 15.54 -17.87 -33.93
CA THR A 5 15.43 -16.90 -32.82
C THR A 5 14.19 -17.10 -31.94
N ASP A 6 13.05 -17.49 -32.52
CA ASP A 6 11.81 -17.66 -31.77
C ASP A 6 11.85 -18.87 -30.82
N THR A 7 12.58 -19.93 -31.18
CA THR A 7 12.70 -21.14 -30.33
C THR A 7 13.63 -20.89 -29.14
N ASP A 8 14.64 -20.03 -29.32
CA ASP A 8 15.59 -19.65 -28.28
C ASP A 8 14.91 -18.72 -27.24
N ASP A 9 14.09 -17.77 -27.68
CA ASP A 9 13.34 -16.86 -26.81
C ASP A 9 12.41 -17.61 -25.84
N LEU A 10 11.66 -18.58 -26.36
CA LEU A 10 10.76 -19.39 -25.54
C LEU A 10 11.51 -20.23 -24.51
N GLN A 11 12.68 -20.75 -24.87
CA GLN A 11 13.51 -21.51 -23.94
C GLN A 11 14.10 -20.62 -22.84
N HIS A 12 14.62 -19.44 -23.20
CA HIS A 12 15.10 -18.46 -22.22
C HIS A 12 14.00 -18.02 -21.24
N CYS A 13 12.77 -17.80 -21.73
CA CYS A 13 11.62 -17.49 -20.88
C CYS A 13 11.34 -18.63 -19.88
N ARG A 14 11.38 -19.89 -20.33
CA ARG A 14 11.16 -21.06 -19.46
C ARG A 14 12.23 -21.19 -18.39
N ASP A 15 13.49 -21.00 -18.75
CA ASP A 15 14.62 -21.13 -17.82
C ASP A 15 14.57 -20.03 -16.75
N ALA A 16 14.37 -18.78 -17.17
CA ALA A 16 14.23 -17.66 -16.24
C ALA A 16 12.98 -17.78 -15.36
N LEU A 17 11.85 -18.25 -15.90
CA LEU A 17 10.65 -18.53 -15.12
C LEU A 17 10.88 -19.64 -14.09
N ALA A 18 11.65 -20.67 -14.44
CA ALA A 18 11.99 -21.74 -13.51
C ALA A 18 12.82 -21.20 -12.32
N ALA A 19 13.85 -20.40 -12.60
CA ALA A 19 14.69 -19.77 -11.59
C ALA A 19 13.91 -18.76 -10.71
N ALA A 20 13.08 -17.92 -11.34
CA ALA A 20 12.25 -16.95 -10.61
C ALA A 20 11.23 -17.65 -9.71
N ARG A 21 10.67 -18.78 -10.16
CA ARG A 21 9.76 -19.61 -9.34
C ARG A 21 10.47 -20.24 -8.16
N GLU A 22 11.67 -20.79 -8.36
CA GLU A 22 12.49 -21.32 -7.28
C GLU A 22 12.80 -20.24 -6.24
N THR A 23 13.18 -19.05 -6.70
CA THR A 23 13.41 -17.89 -5.84
C THR A 23 12.14 -17.57 -5.04
N LEU A 24 10.98 -17.44 -5.71
CA LEU A 24 9.70 -17.16 -5.04
C LEU A 24 9.38 -18.20 -3.95
N LEU A 25 9.51 -19.49 -4.26
CA LEU A 25 9.19 -20.57 -3.33
C LEU A 25 10.14 -20.62 -2.12
N SER A 26 11.40 -20.19 -2.30
CA SER A 26 12.38 -20.13 -1.21
C SER A 26 12.14 -18.98 -0.22
N LEU A 27 11.33 -17.99 -0.59
CA LEU A 27 10.95 -16.86 0.28
C LEU A 27 9.81 -17.18 1.26
N ARG A 28 9.30 -18.42 1.27
CA ARG A 28 8.28 -18.85 2.22
C ARG A 28 8.85 -18.94 3.64
N GLY A 29 8.04 -18.54 4.62
CA GLY A 29 8.35 -18.74 6.03
C GLY A 29 8.14 -20.19 6.49
N GLU A 30 8.44 -20.46 7.75
CA GLU A 30 8.31 -21.80 8.35
C GLU A 30 6.87 -22.36 8.31
N GLN A 31 5.87 -21.48 8.28
CA GLN A 31 4.45 -21.84 8.20
C GLN A 31 3.96 -22.05 6.76
N GLY A 32 4.84 -21.98 5.75
CA GLY A 32 4.53 -22.26 4.36
C GLY A 32 3.84 -21.12 3.57
N HIS A 33 3.47 -20.02 4.23
CA HIS A 33 3.03 -18.78 3.56
C HIS A 33 4.20 -17.79 3.40
N TRP A 34 3.94 -16.66 2.75
CA TRP A 34 4.92 -15.59 2.58
C TRP A 34 4.61 -14.41 3.49
N GLU A 35 5.60 -13.93 4.22
CA GLU A 35 5.44 -12.76 5.09
C GLU A 35 5.80 -11.44 4.38
N GLY A 36 6.71 -11.51 3.41
CA GLY A 36 7.27 -10.34 2.74
C GLY A 36 8.29 -9.61 3.61
N GLU A 37 8.88 -8.55 3.05
CA GLU A 37 9.72 -7.64 3.81
C GLU A 37 9.62 -6.22 3.26
N LEU A 38 8.88 -5.38 3.98
CA LEU A 38 8.79 -3.94 3.70
C LEU A 38 10.11 -3.23 3.99
N SER A 39 10.45 -2.27 3.15
CA SER A 39 11.60 -1.39 3.33
C SER A 39 11.63 -0.73 4.71
N SER A 40 12.81 -0.64 5.31
CA SER A 40 13.06 0.28 6.42
C SER A 40 12.77 1.72 5.99
N SER A 41 12.21 2.51 6.92
CA SER A 41 11.69 3.83 6.63
C SER A 41 12.28 4.89 7.55
N ALA A 42 12.87 5.94 6.98
CA ALA A 42 13.40 7.06 7.76
C ALA A 42 12.27 7.82 8.46
N LEU A 43 11.11 7.98 7.82
CA LEU A 43 9.93 8.58 8.45
C LEU A 43 9.46 7.77 9.67
N SER A 44 9.32 6.45 9.50
CA SER A 44 8.86 5.57 10.57
C SER A 44 9.85 5.53 11.73
N THR A 45 11.14 5.43 11.41
CA THR A 45 12.23 5.47 12.39
C THR A 45 12.24 6.80 13.15
N ALA A 46 12.14 7.94 12.45
CA ALA A 46 12.13 9.25 13.07
C ALA A 46 10.92 9.45 14.00
N THR A 47 9.72 9.04 13.57
CA THR A 47 8.50 9.15 14.39
C THR A 47 8.57 8.24 15.63
N ALA A 48 9.06 7.01 15.49
CA ALA A 48 9.29 6.09 16.60
C ALA A 48 10.31 6.66 17.59
N VAL A 49 11.47 7.13 17.11
CA VAL A 49 12.50 7.78 17.94
C VAL A 49 11.93 8.99 18.68
N CYS A 50 11.17 9.85 18.01
CA CYS A 50 10.50 10.99 18.65
C CYS A 50 9.55 10.54 19.79
N ALA A 51 8.71 9.53 19.53
CA ALA A 51 7.77 9.01 20.52
C ALA A 51 8.49 8.38 21.73
N LEU A 52 9.53 7.59 21.47
CA LEU A 52 10.33 6.93 22.50
C LEU A 52 11.14 7.93 23.34
N ARG A 53 11.77 8.95 22.73
CA ARG A 53 12.43 10.04 23.45
C ARG A 53 11.44 10.78 24.35
N ARG A 54 10.24 11.07 23.85
CA ARG A 54 9.20 11.73 24.64
C ARG A 54 8.72 10.86 25.81
N TYR A 55 8.60 9.55 25.61
CA TYR A 55 8.25 8.60 26.67
C TYR A 55 9.29 8.57 27.79
N LEU A 56 10.58 8.64 27.44
CA LEU A 56 11.68 8.72 28.43
C LEU A 56 11.58 9.96 29.31
N ILE A 57 11.08 11.08 28.78
CA ILE A 57 10.93 12.34 29.50
C ILE A 57 9.68 12.31 30.40
N ASP A 58 8.55 11.83 29.87
CA ASP A 58 7.24 12.04 30.51
C ASP A 58 6.74 10.84 31.35
N ALA A 59 7.27 9.62 31.14
CA ALA A 59 6.65 8.39 31.66
C ALA A 59 7.61 7.32 32.21
N ALA A 60 8.88 7.28 31.79
CA ALA A 60 9.76 6.12 32.01
C ALA A 60 10.26 5.90 33.46
N THR A 61 9.81 6.69 34.43
CA THR A 61 10.36 6.66 35.80
C THR A 61 9.94 5.45 36.65
N ALA A 62 9.02 4.60 36.17
CA ALA A 62 8.50 3.46 36.95
C ALA A 62 9.12 2.09 36.59
N ASP A 63 9.70 1.92 35.39
CA ASP A 63 10.27 0.65 34.92
C ASP A 63 11.64 0.87 34.25
N GLU A 64 12.71 0.70 35.04
CA GLU A 64 14.08 0.95 34.61
C GLU A 64 14.55 0.02 33.49
N ARG A 65 14.07 -1.24 33.48
CA ARG A 65 14.45 -2.22 32.45
C ARG A 65 13.88 -1.79 31.10
N ARG A 66 12.60 -1.41 31.09
CA ARG A 66 11.95 -0.88 29.89
C ARG A 66 12.57 0.43 29.45
N ALA A 67 12.89 1.33 30.39
CA ALA A 67 13.56 2.59 30.07
C ALA A 67 14.94 2.35 29.42
N ALA A 68 15.71 1.36 29.90
CA ALA A 68 17.00 1.00 29.32
C ALA A 68 16.87 0.42 27.89
N GLU A 69 15.88 -0.44 27.66
CA GLU A 69 15.58 -0.95 26.33
C GLU A 69 15.17 0.16 25.36
N VAL A 70 14.30 1.08 25.79
CA VAL A 70 13.88 2.24 25.01
C VAL A 70 15.07 3.15 24.67
N ARG A 71 15.98 3.42 25.62
CA ARG A 71 17.20 4.19 25.35
C ARG A 71 18.06 3.54 24.27
N ARG A 72 18.29 2.22 24.36
CA ARG A 72 19.06 1.48 23.34
C ARG A 72 18.42 1.59 21.95
N LEU A 73 17.09 1.52 21.88
CA LEU A 73 16.35 1.66 20.62
C LEU A 73 16.43 3.08 20.05
N VAL A 74 16.35 4.11 20.90
CA VAL A 74 16.57 5.51 20.50
C VAL A 74 17.98 5.67 19.92
N ASP A 75 19.01 5.19 20.60
CA ASP A 75 20.41 5.29 20.14
C ASP A 75 20.65 4.51 18.84
N ALA A 76 19.98 3.37 18.66
CA ALA A 76 20.05 2.59 17.41
C ALA A 76 19.35 3.33 16.26
N GLY A 77 18.14 3.84 16.48
CA GLY A 77 17.39 4.58 15.47
C GLY A 77 18.05 5.90 15.06
N LEU A 78 18.63 6.64 16.00
CA LEU A 78 19.40 7.85 15.70
C LEU A 78 20.62 7.56 14.83
N ARG A 79 21.38 6.49 15.15
CA ARG A 79 22.52 6.05 14.31
C ARG A 79 22.05 5.65 12.92
N TRP A 80 20.98 4.85 12.85
CA TRP A 80 20.42 4.43 11.57
C TRP A 80 20.00 5.63 10.70
N LEU A 81 19.36 6.66 11.29
CA LEU A 81 19.00 7.89 10.57
C LEU A 81 20.22 8.62 10.03
N VAL A 82 21.31 8.73 10.81
CA VAL A 82 22.56 9.35 10.35
C VAL A 82 23.18 8.55 9.20
N ASP A 83 23.22 7.23 9.32
CA ASP A 83 23.82 6.33 8.33
C ASP A 83 23.03 6.27 7.02
N ASN A 84 21.73 6.63 7.05
CA ASN A 84 20.82 6.59 5.90
C ASN A 84 20.34 7.99 5.47
N GLN A 85 21.09 9.05 5.79
CA GLN A 85 20.86 10.38 5.23
C GLN A 85 21.31 10.40 3.76
N ASN A 86 20.49 10.97 2.88
CA ASN A 86 20.83 11.11 1.47
C ASN A 86 22.01 12.09 1.30
N ALA A 87 22.75 11.93 0.20
CA ALA A 87 23.90 12.77 -0.11
C ALA A 87 23.56 14.27 -0.26
N ASP A 88 22.29 14.62 -0.51
CA ASP A 88 21.81 16.00 -0.57
C ASP A 88 21.53 16.62 0.82
N GLY A 89 21.66 15.84 1.90
CA GLY A 89 21.39 16.26 3.27
C GLY A 89 19.96 16.06 3.74
N GLY A 90 19.05 15.59 2.89
CA GLY A 90 17.68 15.24 3.27
C GLY A 90 17.49 13.74 3.56
N TRP A 91 16.23 13.35 3.79
CA TRP A 91 15.82 11.95 3.85
C TRP A 91 14.58 11.71 2.98
N GLY A 92 14.58 10.58 2.29
CA GLY A 92 13.39 10.01 1.67
C GLY A 92 12.65 9.06 2.61
N ASP A 93 11.47 8.60 2.21
CA ASP A 93 10.63 7.73 3.06
C ASP A 93 11.22 6.33 3.27
N THR A 94 12.07 5.89 2.34
CA THR A 94 12.87 4.66 2.37
C THR A 94 14.35 4.97 2.09
N THR A 95 15.21 3.97 2.22
CA THR A 95 16.64 4.05 1.86
C THR A 95 16.90 4.24 0.36
N LEU A 96 15.88 4.06 -0.49
CA LEU A 96 15.96 4.26 -1.95
C LEU A 96 15.15 5.48 -2.42
N SER A 97 14.58 6.24 -1.49
CA SER A 97 13.68 7.35 -1.82
C SER A 97 14.39 8.68 -1.92
N PHE A 98 13.88 9.55 -2.79
CA PHE A 98 14.32 10.94 -2.86
C PHE A 98 13.97 11.69 -1.58
N SER A 99 14.84 12.64 -1.22
CA SER A 99 14.60 13.52 -0.09
C SER A 99 13.31 14.31 -0.24
N ASN A 100 12.50 14.35 0.82
CA ASN A 100 11.25 15.10 0.81
C ASN A 100 11.04 15.90 2.10
N ILE A 101 10.15 16.91 2.01
CA ILE A 101 9.93 17.90 3.08
C ILE A 101 9.43 17.28 4.38
N SER A 102 8.56 16.27 4.29
CA SER A 102 7.91 15.67 5.45
C SER A 102 8.88 14.81 6.24
N THR A 103 9.57 13.92 5.54
CA THR A 103 10.49 12.97 6.16
C THR A 103 11.74 13.68 6.66
N THR A 104 12.30 14.61 5.88
CA THR A 104 13.43 15.42 6.34
C THR A 104 13.08 16.24 7.59
N ALA A 105 11.89 16.82 7.67
CA ALA A 105 11.48 17.58 8.85
C ALA A 105 11.29 16.69 10.10
N LEU A 106 10.74 15.49 9.93
CA LEU A 106 10.62 14.52 11.03
C LEU A 106 11.97 13.98 11.49
N CYS A 107 12.87 13.62 10.56
CA CYS A 107 14.24 13.23 10.87
C CYS A 107 14.97 14.35 11.59
N TRP A 108 14.82 15.60 11.14
CA TRP A 108 15.37 16.77 11.84
C TRP A 108 14.89 16.84 13.29
N ALA A 109 13.58 16.70 13.54
CA ALA A 109 13.04 16.66 14.91
C ALA A 109 13.61 15.50 15.75
N ALA A 110 13.83 14.34 15.13
CA ALA A 110 14.40 13.18 15.81
C ALA A 110 15.87 13.39 16.22
N VAL A 111 16.70 13.94 15.33
CA VAL A 111 18.15 14.11 15.56
C VAL A 111 18.53 15.36 16.33
N THR A 112 17.61 16.33 16.46
CA THR A 112 17.88 17.58 17.16
C THR A 112 18.29 17.36 18.62
N ASN A 113 19.25 18.19 19.06
CA ASN A 113 19.85 18.20 20.40
C ASN A 113 20.62 16.92 20.76
N GLU A 114 20.97 16.09 19.78
CA GLU A 114 21.81 14.91 19.96
C GLU A 114 23.23 15.20 19.42
N PRO A 115 24.26 15.33 20.28
CA PRO A 115 25.60 15.69 19.85
C PRO A 115 26.19 14.76 18.78
N ALA A 116 25.85 13.47 18.84
CA ALA A 116 26.30 12.47 17.86
C ALA A 116 25.71 12.67 16.46
N CYS A 117 24.63 13.46 16.33
CA CYS A 117 23.92 13.69 15.07
C CYS A 117 24.14 15.10 14.50
N GLY A 118 25.07 15.89 15.06
CA GLY A 118 25.22 17.31 14.73
C GLY A 118 25.50 17.62 13.25
N SER A 119 26.27 16.77 12.56
CA SER A 119 26.50 16.92 11.11
C SER A 119 25.24 16.67 10.31
N ALA A 120 24.49 15.61 10.65
CA ALA A 120 23.25 15.27 9.99
C ALA A 120 22.17 16.35 10.22
N GLU A 121 22.08 16.91 11.42
CA GLU A 121 21.20 18.04 11.74
C GLU A 121 21.52 19.28 10.88
N GLN A 122 22.80 19.63 10.71
CA GLN A 122 23.19 20.79 9.88
C GLN A 122 22.85 20.59 8.40
N ALA A 123 23.09 19.39 7.87
CA ALA A 123 22.73 19.05 6.50
C ALA A 123 21.20 19.07 6.29
N ALA A 124 20.43 18.58 7.27
CA ALA A 124 18.98 18.65 7.27
C ALA A 124 18.47 20.10 7.20
N ILE A 125 19.04 20.99 8.01
CA ILE A 125 18.69 22.41 8.04
C ILE A 125 18.95 23.06 6.69
N ALA A 126 20.10 22.78 6.08
CA ALA A 126 20.45 23.30 4.75
C ALA A 126 19.44 22.85 3.70
N TRP A 127 19.13 21.54 3.67
CA TRP A 127 18.16 20.97 2.75
C TRP A 127 16.75 21.57 2.95
N LEU A 128 16.28 21.65 4.21
CA LEU A 128 14.97 22.22 4.55
C LEU A 128 14.88 23.70 4.18
N THR A 129 15.95 24.46 4.38
CA THR A 129 16.02 25.87 3.97
C THR A 129 15.83 25.99 2.46
N GLN A 130 16.52 25.16 1.67
CA GLN A 130 16.38 25.16 0.22
C GLN A 130 14.97 24.73 -0.23
N ALA A 131 14.42 23.68 0.38
CA ALA A 131 13.13 23.11 -0.02
C ALA A 131 11.91 23.94 0.42
N ALA A 132 11.97 24.57 1.60
CA ALA A 132 10.87 25.35 2.16
C ALA A 132 10.99 26.87 1.91
N GLY A 133 12.19 27.36 1.57
CA GLY A 133 12.57 28.78 1.54
C GLY A 133 13.31 29.20 2.82
N SER A 134 12.84 28.74 3.97
CA SER A 134 13.43 28.94 5.28
C SER A 134 12.97 27.86 6.26
N ILE A 135 13.75 27.65 7.33
CA ILE A 135 13.34 26.86 8.50
C ILE A 135 12.49 27.67 9.49
N GLU A 136 12.21 28.94 9.20
CA GLU A 136 11.29 29.76 10.00
C GLU A 136 9.92 29.04 10.13
N PRO A 137 9.34 28.93 11.36
CA PRO A 137 8.20 28.07 11.61
C PRO A 137 7.03 28.25 10.65
N SER A 138 6.70 29.50 10.26
CA SER A 138 5.59 29.78 9.34
C SER A 138 5.84 29.28 7.92
N GLU A 139 7.07 29.38 7.43
CA GLU A 139 7.44 28.96 6.08
C GLU A 139 7.52 27.44 5.99
N LEU A 140 8.18 26.82 6.97
CA LEU A 140 8.25 25.37 7.09
C LEU A 140 6.84 24.75 7.21
N ALA A 141 5.98 25.32 8.07
CA ALA A 141 4.62 24.82 8.22
C ALA A 141 3.77 25.01 6.94
N ALA A 142 4.02 26.08 6.18
CA ALA A 142 3.39 26.27 4.88
C ALA A 142 3.90 25.24 3.85
N ALA A 143 5.19 24.95 3.82
CA ALA A 143 5.79 23.95 2.92
C ALA A 143 5.22 22.54 3.18
N VAL A 144 5.17 22.11 4.45
CA VAL A 144 4.56 20.83 4.83
C VAL A 144 3.09 20.77 4.39
N ARG A 145 2.30 21.84 4.59
CA ARG A 145 0.89 21.86 4.15
C ARG A 145 0.75 21.83 2.63
N ARG A 146 1.61 22.53 1.87
CA ARG A 146 1.57 22.52 0.40
C ARG A 146 1.72 21.10 -0.15
N ARG A 147 2.57 20.27 0.46
CA ARG A 147 2.84 18.89 0.04
C ARG A 147 1.64 17.93 0.15
N TYR A 148 0.66 18.22 1.01
CA TYR A 148 -0.56 17.41 1.20
C TYR A 148 -1.85 18.15 0.77
N GLY A 149 -1.74 19.39 0.31
CA GLY A 149 -2.88 20.20 -0.12
C GLY A 149 -3.92 20.39 0.98
N LYS A 150 -5.15 19.94 0.72
CA LYS A 150 -6.28 20.06 1.66
C LYS A 150 -6.37 18.88 2.64
N ASP A 151 -5.50 17.88 2.51
CA ASP A 151 -5.47 16.74 3.41
C ASP A 151 -4.67 17.08 4.69
N HIS A 152 -5.38 17.06 5.80
CA HIS A 152 -4.84 17.33 7.13
C HIS A 152 -4.41 16.06 7.88
N THR A 153 -4.62 14.89 7.29
CA THR A 153 -4.36 13.60 7.94
C THR A 153 -2.87 13.40 8.24
N PHE A 154 -1.97 13.90 7.37
CA PHE A 154 -0.52 13.81 7.57
C PHE A 154 0.13 15.12 7.99
N SER A 155 -0.28 16.25 7.40
CA SER A 155 0.32 17.54 7.71
C SER A 155 0.18 17.92 9.20
N VAL A 156 -0.94 17.60 9.85
CA VAL A 156 -1.14 17.97 11.26
C VAL A 156 -0.33 17.11 12.24
N PRO A 157 -0.26 15.77 12.13
CA PRO A 157 0.66 14.96 12.93
C PRO A 157 2.14 15.35 12.78
N ILE A 158 2.59 15.66 11.56
CA ILE A 158 3.96 16.14 11.31
C ILE A 158 4.21 17.44 12.08
N LEU A 159 3.35 18.45 11.89
CA LEU A 159 3.49 19.74 12.59
C LEU A 159 3.39 19.58 14.12
N THR A 160 2.60 18.63 14.60
CA THR A 160 2.51 18.30 16.02
C THR A 160 3.82 17.74 16.56
N THR A 161 4.45 16.83 15.81
CA THR A 161 5.77 16.27 16.14
C THR A 161 6.84 17.37 16.19
N LEU A 162 6.86 18.24 15.17
CA LEU A 162 7.74 19.40 15.11
C LEU A 162 7.51 20.36 16.30
N ALA A 163 6.26 20.63 16.67
CA ALA A 163 5.95 21.46 17.83
C ALA A 163 6.47 20.84 19.13
N LEU A 164 6.26 19.54 19.35
CA LEU A 164 6.67 18.81 20.55
C LEU A 164 8.20 18.70 20.72
N HIS A 165 8.96 18.88 19.64
CA HIS A 165 10.43 18.85 19.62
C HIS A 165 11.03 20.25 19.37
N GLY A 166 10.26 21.32 19.62
CA GLY A 166 10.76 22.70 19.56
C GLY A 166 11.26 23.13 18.18
N ARG A 167 10.64 22.63 17.11
CA ARG A 167 10.95 23.00 15.71
C ARG A 167 9.95 24.02 15.14
N LEU A 168 8.86 24.31 15.85
CA LEU A 168 7.90 25.37 15.51
C LEU A 168 7.90 26.55 16.50
N GLY A 169 8.92 26.66 17.35
CA GLY A 169 9.12 27.77 18.28
C GLY A 169 10.32 27.53 19.19
N GLU A 170 10.66 28.52 20.02
CA GLU A 170 11.90 28.54 20.82
C GLU A 170 11.92 27.54 21.99
N ASP A 171 10.78 26.98 22.38
CA ASP A 171 10.69 26.02 23.49
C ASP A 171 11.03 24.60 23.03
N PRO A 172 12.15 24.01 23.51
CA PRO A 172 12.58 22.66 23.11
C PRO A 172 11.59 21.55 23.45
N LEU A 173 10.70 21.76 24.44
CA LEU A 173 9.70 20.79 24.88
C LEU A 173 8.31 21.06 24.32
N GLY A 174 8.17 22.07 23.46
CA GLY A 174 6.90 22.39 22.81
C GLY A 174 5.78 22.84 23.74
N ARG A 175 6.08 23.36 24.93
CA ARG A 175 5.08 23.84 25.91
C ARG A 175 4.64 25.27 25.62
N SER A 176 5.42 26.03 24.85
CA SER A 176 5.07 27.38 24.43
C SER A 176 3.81 27.40 23.55
N ARG A 177 2.83 28.22 23.94
CA ARG A 177 1.56 28.39 23.24
C ARG A 177 1.73 28.89 21.80
N GLU A 178 2.81 29.61 21.49
CA GLU A 178 3.06 30.13 20.15
C GLU A 178 3.46 29.05 19.15
N SER A 179 4.17 28.00 19.58
CA SER A 179 4.53 26.85 18.73
C SER A 179 3.29 26.14 18.14
N TRP A 180 2.18 26.17 18.88
CA TRP A 180 0.92 25.54 18.50
C TRP A 180 0.00 26.42 17.64
N ARG A 181 0.41 27.65 17.33
CA ARG A 181 -0.36 28.54 16.44
C ARG A 181 -0.47 27.98 15.03
N LEU A 182 0.57 27.28 14.59
CA LEU A 182 0.72 26.76 13.24
C LEU A 182 0.13 25.36 13.06
N VAL A 183 -0.23 24.68 14.16
CA VAL A 183 -0.84 23.35 14.18
C VAL A 183 -2.38 23.46 14.10
N PRO A 184 -3.01 23.01 13.01
CA PRO A 184 -4.47 22.99 12.89
C PRO A 184 -5.14 22.13 13.97
N GLN A 185 -6.34 22.53 14.40
CA GLN A 185 -7.11 21.76 15.37
C GLN A 185 -7.91 20.67 14.65
N LEU A 186 -7.61 19.40 14.94
CA LEU A 186 -8.47 18.28 14.56
C LEU A 186 -9.67 18.18 15.52
N PRO A 187 -10.89 17.88 15.00
CA PRO A 187 -12.11 17.91 15.79
C PRO A 187 -12.31 16.62 16.58
N PHE A 188 -11.46 16.36 17.58
CA PHE A 188 -11.50 15.13 18.39
C PHE A 188 -12.83 14.92 19.11
N GLU A 189 -13.55 16.00 19.44
CA GLU A 189 -14.89 15.94 20.03
C GLU A 189 -15.87 15.14 19.20
N MET A 190 -15.64 15.02 17.89
CA MET A 190 -16.48 14.25 16.98
C MET A 190 -16.37 12.76 17.25
N SER A 191 -15.25 12.26 17.75
CA SER A 191 -15.00 10.82 18.04
C SER A 191 -16.00 10.19 19.00
N VAL A 192 -16.70 11.00 19.79
CA VAL A 192 -17.63 10.54 20.82
C VAL A 192 -19.07 10.41 20.32
N CYS A 193 -19.34 10.92 19.11
CA CYS A 193 -20.64 10.85 18.46
C CYS A 193 -20.94 9.42 17.97
N PRO A 194 -22.22 9.01 17.93
CA PRO A 194 -22.58 7.70 17.38
C PRO A 194 -22.09 7.54 15.92
N PRO A 195 -21.61 6.35 15.52
CA PRO A 195 -21.14 6.12 14.15
C PRO A 195 -22.16 6.49 13.05
N SER A 196 -23.44 6.25 13.34
CA SER A 196 -24.56 6.61 12.44
C SER A 196 -24.66 8.12 12.15
N TRP A 197 -24.07 8.98 12.99
CA TRP A 197 -24.03 10.41 12.77
C TRP A 197 -22.94 10.81 11.77
N TYR A 198 -21.81 10.10 11.71
CA TYR A 198 -20.78 10.37 10.68
C TYR A 198 -21.34 10.16 9.28
N ALA A 199 -22.09 9.06 9.10
CA ALA A 199 -22.78 8.76 7.85
C ALA A 199 -23.81 9.83 7.47
N ARG A 200 -24.58 10.36 8.44
CA ARG A 200 -25.60 11.41 8.20
C ARG A 200 -25.03 12.81 8.00
N LEU A 201 -23.93 13.16 8.68
CA LEU A 201 -23.37 14.50 8.68
C LEU A 201 -22.28 14.70 7.60
N ARG A 202 -22.01 13.68 6.75
CA ARG A 202 -20.95 13.68 5.73
C ARG A 202 -19.59 14.12 6.30
N LEU A 203 -19.32 13.73 7.54
CA LEU A 203 -18.12 14.19 8.24
C LEU A 203 -16.90 13.48 7.68
N ARG A 204 -15.90 14.27 7.29
CA ARG A 204 -14.65 13.85 6.65
C ARG A 204 -13.69 13.10 7.59
N VAL A 205 -14.21 12.44 8.62
CA VAL A 205 -13.39 11.67 9.55
C VAL A 205 -13.38 10.24 9.05
N VAL A 206 -12.29 9.87 8.40
CA VAL A 206 -12.10 8.50 7.94
C VAL A 206 -11.93 7.59 9.14
N SER A 207 -12.58 6.43 9.11
CA SER A 207 -12.59 5.44 10.19
C SER A 207 -11.19 5.07 10.69
N TYR A 208 -10.19 5.07 9.81
CA TYR A 208 -8.82 4.65 10.14
C TYR A 208 -7.92 5.79 10.68
N ALA A 209 -8.31 7.06 10.52
CA ALA A 209 -7.55 8.20 11.05
C ALA A 209 -8.04 8.58 12.46
N LEU A 210 -9.04 7.88 12.98
CA LEU A 210 -9.69 8.16 14.26
C LEU A 210 -8.70 8.23 15.45
N PRO A 211 -7.72 7.32 15.58
CA PRO A 211 -6.73 7.37 16.66
C PRO A 211 -5.91 8.66 16.64
N ALA A 212 -5.37 9.01 15.46
CA ALA A 212 -4.62 10.24 15.26
C ALA A 212 -5.51 11.47 15.47
N LEU A 213 -6.74 11.48 14.95
CA LEU A 213 -7.69 12.57 15.17
C LEU A 213 -7.95 12.81 16.66
N ILE A 214 -8.08 11.74 17.46
CA ILE A 214 -8.25 11.84 18.90
C ILE A 214 -6.99 12.39 19.57
N ALA A 215 -5.85 11.73 19.41
CA ALA A 215 -4.63 12.07 20.13
C ALA A 215 -4.06 13.43 19.71
N ILE A 216 -3.97 13.69 18.40
CA ILE A 216 -3.45 14.94 17.83
C ILE A 216 -4.42 16.10 18.07
N GLY A 217 -5.73 15.86 18.01
CA GLY A 217 -6.72 16.86 18.38
C GLY A 217 -6.65 17.23 19.86
N LEU A 218 -6.45 16.25 20.74
CA LEU A 218 -6.36 16.44 22.19
C LEU A 218 -5.10 17.21 22.59
N VAL A 219 -3.92 16.86 22.04
CA VAL A 219 -2.67 17.55 22.36
C VAL A 219 -2.70 19.01 21.94
N ARG A 220 -3.22 19.29 20.74
CA ARG A 220 -3.37 20.67 20.27
C ARG A 220 -4.36 21.44 21.15
N HIS A 221 -5.46 20.81 21.56
CA HIS A 221 -6.43 21.44 22.46
C HIS A 221 -5.81 21.78 23.82
N THR A 222 -4.99 20.87 24.36
CA THR A 222 -4.30 21.04 25.65
C THR A 222 -3.30 22.19 25.61
N ASN A 223 -2.46 22.24 24.57
CA ASN A 223 -1.39 23.23 24.48
C ASN A 223 -1.84 24.60 23.93
N ARG A 224 -2.96 24.66 23.20
CA ARG A 224 -3.55 25.93 22.74
C ARG A 224 -5.08 25.88 22.75
N PRO A 225 -5.76 25.94 23.90
CA PRO A 225 -7.22 25.87 23.96
C PRO A 225 -7.91 26.93 23.09
N THR A 226 -9.10 26.61 22.60
CA THR A 226 -9.94 27.56 21.86
C THR A 226 -10.33 28.74 22.74
N ARG A 227 -10.44 29.93 22.14
CA ARG A 227 -10.96 31.12 22.84
C ARG A 227 -12.49 31.15 22.92
N ASN A 228 -13.18 30.27 22.19
CA ASN A 228 -14.63 30.13 22.25
C ASN A 228 -15.02 29.29 23.48
N PRO A 229 -15.73 29.86 24.48
CA PRO A 229 -16.02 29.17 25.74
C PRO A 229 -16.93 27.95 25.57
N LEU A 230 -17.88 27.98 24.61
CA LEU A 230 -18.75 26.85 24.31
C LEU A 230 -17.92 25.66 23.80
N MET A 231 -17.06 25.91 22.81
CA MET A 231 -16.20 24.86 22.25
C MET A 231 -15.16 24.36 23.26
N LEU A 232 -14.70 25.24 24.16
CA LEU A 232 -13.82 24.84 25.27
C LEU A 232 -14.54 23.85 26.20
N ALA A 233 -15.77 24.14 26.59
CA ALA A 233 -16.58 23.25 27.43
C ALA A 233 -16.87 21.90 26.74
N ILE A 234 -17.28 21.93 25.46
CA ILE A 234 -17.55 20.72 24.66
C ILE A 234 -16.31 19.82 24.61
N ARG A 235 -15.15 20.38 24.24
CA ARG A 235 -13.90 19.60 24.12
C ARG A 235 -13.41 19.08 25.46
N SER A 236 -13.52 19.87 26.51
CA SER A 236 -13.15 19.45 27.87
C SER A 236 -14.03 18.29 28.34
N ALA A 237 -15.34 18.35 28.07
CA ALA A 237 -16.27 17.28 28.40
C ALA A 237 -16.04 16.01 27.54
N ALA A 238 -15.65 16.17 26.28
CA ALA A 238 -15.40 15.05 25.36
C ALA A 238 -14.12 14.27 25.70
N ARG A 239 -13.12 14.88 26.35
CA ARG A 239 -11.79 14.30 26.61
C ARG A 239 -11.83 12.86 27.13
N ARG A 240 -12.53 12.60 28.24
CA ARG A 240 -12.56 11.26 28.87
C ARG A 240 -13.18 10.22 27.93
N ARG A 241 -14.26 10.59 27.24
CA ARG A 241 -14.96 9.69 26.33
C ARG A 241 -14.16 9.43 25.05
N ALA A 242 -13.46 10.44 24.53
CA ALA A 242 -12.55 10.29 23.39
C ALA A 242 -11.38 9.33 23.74
N LEU A 243 -10.80 9.44 24.93
CA LEU A 243 -9.78 8.50 25.41
C LEU A 243 -10.32 7.08 25.59
N SER A 244 -11.56 6.94 26.08
CA SER A 244 -12.24 5.64 26.16
C SER A 244 -12.48 5.03 24.78
N VAL A 245 -12.85 5.84 23.78
CA VAL A 245 -12.99 5.39 22.39
C VAL A 245 -11.63 4.95 21.85
N LEU A 246 -10.58 5.76 22.04
CA LEU A 246 -9.22 5.43 21.64
C LEU A 246 -8.74 4.09 22.24
N ARG A 247 -9.07 3.83 23.51
CA ARG A 247 -8.78 2.56 24.16
C ARG A 247 -9.54 1.39 23.54
N SER A 248 -10.81 1.57 23.23
CA SER A 248 -11.65 0.49 22.66
C SER A 248 -11.25 0.09 21.24
N ILE A 249 -10.57 0.97 20.52
CA ILE A 249 -10.16 0.75 19.13
C ILE A 249 -8.69 0.37 18.98
N GLN A 250 -7.92 0.27 20.07
CA GLN A 250 -6.54 -0.18 20.02
C GLN A 250 -6.51 -1.72 19.90
N PRO A 251 -5.90 -2.26 18.82
CA PRO A 251 -5.58 -3.67 18.68
C PRO A 251 -4.86 -4.29 19.88
N ALA A 252 -4.95 -5.62 20.01
CA ALA A 252 -4.42 -6.38 21.15
C ALA A 252 -2.88 -6.39 21.23
N ASP A 253 -2.20 -6.23 20.10
CA ASP A 253 -0.76 -6.02 19.99
C ASP A 253 -0.35 -4.59 20.41
N GLY A 254 -1.29 -3.65 20.48
CA GLY A 254 -1.06 -2.30 20.98
C GLY A 254 -0.67 -1.27 19.91
N GLY A 255 -0.39 -1.69 18.67
CA GLY A 255 -0.23 -0.79 17.53
C GLY A 255 -1.58 -0.30 17.00
N PHE A 256 -1.57 0.64 16.07
CA PHE A 256 -2.74 1.01 15.28
C PHE A 256 -2.44 0.72 13.81
N LEU A 257 -3.27 -0.10 13.16
CA LEU A 257 -3.12 -0.52 11.76
C LEU A 257 -1.79 -1.23 11.46
N GLU A 258 -1.16 -1.88 12.44
CA GLU A 258 0.23 -2.37 12.31
C GLU A 258 1.25 -1.28 11.86
N ALA A 259 0.86 -0.01 11.89
CA ALA A 259 1.61 1.09 11.30
C ALA A 259 2.44 1.82 12.36
N THR A 260 3.77 1.80 12.19
CA THR A 260 4.70 2.49 13.08
C THR A 260 4.44 4.00 13.14
N PRO A 261 4.27 4.72 12.00
CA PRO A 261 4.05 6.17 12.03
C PRO A 261 2.76 6.55 12.77
N LEU A 262 1.65 5.84 12.52
CA LEU A 262 0.37 6.12 13.16
C LEU A 262 0.46 5.91 14.67
N THR A 263 1.03 4.77 15.08
CA THR A 263 1.23 4.43 16.50
C THR A 263 2.12 5.45 17.20
N SER A 264 3.19 5.90 16.53
CA SER A 264 4.08 6.94 17.03
C SER A 264 3.39 8.28 17.19
N PHE A 265 2.60 8.72 16.19
CA PHE A 265 1.85 9.98 16.27
C PHE A 265 0.80 9.97 17.38
N VAL A 266 0.08 8.85 17.56
CA VAL A 266 -0.87 8.70 18.66
C VAL A 266 -0.16 8.77 20.01
N THR A 267 0.96 8.07 20.15
CA THR A 267 1.78 8.05 21.37
C THR A 267 2.29 9.45 21.71
N LEU A 268 2.85 10.16 20.73
CA LEU A 268 3.30 11.55 20.87
C LEU A 268 2.16 12.48 21.30
N GLY A 269 0.99 12.34 20.68
CA GLY A 269 -0.19 13.13 21.02
C GLY A 269 -0.61 12.90 22.47
N LEU A 270 -0.68 11.65 22.93
CA LEU A 270 -1.05 11.35 24.31
C LEU A 270 -0.02 11.86 25.32
N LEU A 271 1.27 11.63 25.09
CA LEU A 271 2.35 12.13 25.95
C LEU A 271 2.31 13.67 26.04
N GLY A 272 2.22 14.35 24.90
CA GLY A 272 2.12 15.81 24.83
C GLY A 272 0.83 16.39 25.43
N ALA A 273 -0.24 15.59 25.53
CA ALA A 273 -1.50 15.97 26.18
C ALA A 273 -1.50 15.74 27.70
N GLY A 274 -0.41 15.20 28.25
CA GLY A 274 -0.29 14.82 29.66
C GLY A 274 -0.98 13.51 30.01
N GLU A 275 -1.22 12.62 29.04
CA GLU A 275 -1.88 11.32 29.22
C GLU A 275 -0.87 10.17 29.33
N ALA A 276 0.31 10.43 29.90
CA ALA A 276 1.44 9.48 29.97
C ALA A 276 1.09 8.15 30.68
N THR A 277 0.19 8.18 31.66
CA THR A 277 -0.25 7.00 32.41
C THR A 277 -1.42 6.26 31.76
N HIS A 278 -1.91 6.73 30.60
CA HIS A 278 -3.02 6.08 29.92
C HIS A 278 -2.56 4.73 29.34
N PRO A 279 -3.32 3.62 29.51
CA PRO A 279 -2.90 2.28 29.06
C PRO A 279 -2.49 2.19 27.59
N VAL A 280 -3.13 3.00 26.74
CA VAL A 280 -2.78 3.11 25.31
C VAL A 280 -1.31 3.44 25.08
N VAL A 281 -0.72 4.32 25.90
CA VAL A 281 0.70 4.67 25.80
C VAL A 281 1.57 3.46 26.13
N GLY A 282 1.25 2.76 27.22
CA GLY A 282 2.00 1.57 27.63
C GLY A 282 1.99 0.47 26.58
N GLU A 283 0.87 0.24 25.90
CA GLU A 283 0.77 -0.76 24.84
C GLU A 283 1.40 -0.30 23.53
N ALA A 284 1.23 0.97 23.16
CA ALA A 284 1.86 1.52 21.96
C ALA A 284 3.40 1.51 22.05
N ILE A 285 3.97 1.79 23.23
CA ILE A 285 5.42 1.64 23.44
C ILE A 285 5.84 0.16 23.34
N ALA A 286 5.00 -0.79 23.76
CA ALA A 286 5.32 -2.21 23.63
C ALA A 286 5.29 -2.66 22.16
N PHE A 287 4.34 -2.13 21.38
CA PHE A 287 4.33 -2.29 19.93
C PHE A 287 5.61 -1.74 19.30
N LEU A 288 5.98 -0.48 19.58
CA LEU A 288 7.18 0.14 19.01
C LEU A 288 8.47 -0.61 19.36
N ILE A 289 8.57 -1.17 20.56
CA ILE A 289 9.71 -2.02 20.95
C ILE A 289 9.76 -3.29 20.10
N ARG A 290 8.62 -3.97 19.89
CA ARG A 290 8.57 -5.23 19.14
C ARG A 290 8.71 -5.05 17.63
N SER A 291 8.24 -3.94 17.08
CA SER A 291 8.31 -3.65 15.64
C SER A 291 9.67 -3.08 15.19
N ALA A 292 10.58 -2.82 16.13
CA ALA A 292 11.93 -2.38 15.83
C ALA A 292 12.73 -3.48 15.12
N ARG A 293 13.40 -3.12 14.02
CA ARG A 293 14.31 -4.03 13.32
C ARG A 293 15.65 -4.15 14.07
N PRO A 294 16.39 -5.24 13.86
CA PRO A 294 17.70 -5.44 14.51
C PRO A 294 18.73 -4.33 14.22
N ASP A 295 18.61 -3.65 13.08
CA ASP A 295 19.47 -2.52 12.68
C ASP A 295 19.08 -1.18 13.33
N GLY A 296 18.01 -1.15 14.14
CA GLY A 296 17.50 0.04 14.79
C GLY A 296 16.50 0.85 13.96
N SER A 297 16.09 0.35 12.78
CA SER A 297 15.08 1.01 11.95
C SER A 297 13.67 0.49 12.20
N TRP A 298 12.68 1.19 11.66
CA TRP A 298 11.30 0.73 11.62
C TRP A 298 10.77 0.71 10.18
N PRO A 299 10.00 -0.31 9.78
CA PRO A 299 9.21 -0.27 8.56
C PRO A 299 7.93 0.57 8.77
N ILE A 300 7.26 0.89 7.66
CA ILE A 300 5.98 1.63 7.70
C ILE A 300 4.89 0.81 8.40
N ASP A 301 4.78 -0.47 8.06
CA ASP A 301 3.89 -1.47 8.64
C ASP A 301 4.71 -2.70 9.04
N THR A 302 4.21 -3.48 10.00
CA THR A 302 4.90 -4.69 10.51
C THR A 302 5.22 -5.70 9.39
N ASN A 303 4.21 -6.12 8.63
CA ASN A 303 4.35 -7.02 7.48
C ASN A 303 3.20 -6.82 6.45
N LEU A 304 3.26 -7.53 5.33
CA LEU A 304 2.21 -7.60 4.31
C LEU A 304 1.82 -9.06 4.00
N ALA A 305 1.81 -9.93 5.03
CA ALA A 305 1.80 -11.39 4.84
C ALA A 305 0.64 -11.91 3.97
N THR A 306 -0.58 -11.43 4.22
CA THR A 306 -1.76 -11.85 3.43
C THR A 306 -1.65 -11.33 2.00
N TRP A 307 -1.26 -10.06 1.85
CA TRP A 307 -1.10 -9.44 0.54
C TRP A 307 -0.08 -10.20 -0.32
N VAL A 308 1.15 -10.36 0.16
CA VAL A 308 2.19 -11.03 -0.64
C VAL A 308 1.92 -12.52 -0.82
N THR A 309 1.26 -13.19 0.12
CA THR A 309 0.85 -14.60 -0.03
C THR A 309 -0.18 -14.75 -1.14
N THR A 310 -1.18 -13.86 -1.21
CA THR A 310 -2.19 -13.92 -2.27
C THR A 310 -1.58 -13.56 -3.63
N LEU A 311 -0.72 -12.54 -3.70
CA LEU A 311 0.01 -12.20 -4.94
C LEU A 311 0.88 -13.36 -5.42
N ALA A 312 1.68 -13.98 -4.53
CA ALA A 312 2.54 -15.11 -4.86
C ALA A 312 1.74 -16.33 -5.35
N THR A 313 0.65 -16.67 -4.65
CA THR A 313 -0.24 -17.77 -5.04
C THR A 313 -0.84 -17.53 -6.43
N ASN A 314 -1.34 -16.33 -6.68
CA ASN A 314 -1.94 -15.97 -7.96
C ASN A 314 -0.90 -15.90 -9.09
N ALA A 315 0.33 -15.47 -8.81
CA ALA A 315 1.42 -15.46 -9.78
C ALA A 315 1.81 -16.87 -10.26
N LEU A 316 1.61 -17.89 -9.42
CA LEU A 316 1.86 -19.30 -9.76
C LEU A 316 0.72 -19.95 -10.58
N SER A 317 -0.43 -19.27 -10.73
CA SER A 317 -1.64 -19.82 -11.36
C SER A 317 -1.53 -20.09 -12.87
N PHE A 318 -0.49 -19.59 -13.55
CA PHE A 318 -0.36 -19.76 -15.01
C PHE A 318 -0.36 -21.23 -15.45
N LYS A 319 0.12 -22.15 -14.62
CA LYS A 319 0.05 -23.60 -14.89
C LYS A 319 -1.38 -24.13 -14.91
N ALA A 320 -2.21 -23.71 -13.96
CA ALA A 320 -3.61 -24.12 -13.89
C ALA A 320 -4.39 -23.65 -15.13
N VAL A 321 -4.07 -22.46 -15.64
CA VAL A 321 -4.65 -21.93 -16.87
C VAL A 321 -4.24 -22.74 -18.11
N ALA A 322 -3.03 -23.29 -18.13
CA ALA A 322 -2.45 -23.93 -19.32
C ALA A 322 -2.72 -25.44 -19.43
N SER A 323 -2.60 -26.18 -18.31
CA SER A 323 -2.69 -27.65 -18.30
C SER A 323 -3.81 -28.19 -17.41
N GLY A 324 -4.50 -27.33 -16.65
CA GLY A 324 -5.47 -27.76 -15.64
C GLY A 324 -4.83 -28.37 -14.38
N ASP A 325 -3.49 -28.36 -14.29
CA ASP A 325 -2.77 -28.85 -13.12
C ASP A 325 -2.85 -27.86 -11.97
N GLN A 326 -2.82 -28.37 -10.73
CA GLN A 326 -2.66 -27.50 -9.57
C GLN A 326 -1.36 -26.68 -9.69
N PRO A 327 -1.40 -25.39 -9.34
CA PRO A 327 -0.24 -24.49 -9.46
C PRO A 327 0.90 -24.87 -8.52
N LEU A 328 0.56 -25.54 -7.41
CA LEU A 328 1.45 -26.08 -6.40
C LEU A 328 1.05 -27.54 -6.12
N PRO A 329 2.00 -28.41 -5.76
CA PRO A 329 1.68 -29.72 -5.18
C PRO A 329 0.76 -29.57 -3.96
N GLU A 330 -0.12 -30.54 -3.69
CA GLU A 330 -1.08 -30.46 -2.57
C GLU A 330 -0.39 -30.24 -1.21
N ASP A 331 0.79 -30.83 -1.00
CA ASP A 331 1.60 -30.65 0.23
C ASP A 331 2.05 -29.19 0.43
N ASP A 332 2.23 -28.43 -0.66
CA ASP A 332 2.54 -27.00 -0.63
C ASP A 332 1.28 -26.14 -0.60
N ALA A 333 0.21 -26.56 -1.30
CA ALA A 333 -1.03 -25.81 -1.44
C ALA A 333 -1.88 -25.83 -0.17
N ALA A 334 -1.93 -26.96 0.54
CA ALA A 334 -2.80 -27.13 1.71
C ALA A 334 -2.47 -26.16 2.86
N PRO A 335 -1.20 -25.97 3.27
CA PRO A 335 -0.86 -25.00 4.33
C PRO A 335 -1.25 -23.57 3.98
N ILE A 336 -1.03 -23.15 2.73
CA ILE A 336 -1.39 -21.80 2.26
C ILE A 336 -2.90 -21.62 2.28
N ARG A 337 -3.64 -22.60 1.78
CA ARG A 337 -5.11 -22.60 1.75
C ARG A 337 -5.69 -22.49 3.15
N ASP A 338 -5.24 -23.34 4.07
CA ASP A 338 -5.74 -23.38 5.44
C ASP A 338 -5.41 -22.09 6.18
N TRP A 339 -4.20 -21.55 5.96
CA TRP A 339 -3.80 -20.26 6.51
C TRP A 339 -4.66 -19.11 5.99
N LEU A 340 -4.90 -19.01 4.67
CA LEU A 340 -5.76 -17.97 4.09
C LEU A 340 -7.20 -18.05 4.62
N LEU A 341 -7.75 -19.26 4.78
CA LEU A 341 -9.08 -19.46 5.36
C LEU A 341 -9.16 -19.05 6.84
N ALA A 342 -8.04 -19.14 7.56
CA ALA A 342 -7.92 -18.68 8.95
C ALA A 342 -7.85 -17.15 9.05
N GLN A 343 -7.30 -16.45 8.05
CA GLN A 343 -7.18 -14.99 8.04
C GLN A 343 -8.50 -14.26 7.71
N GLN A 344 -9.55 -14.97 7.29
CA GLN A 344 -10.83 -14.31 6.99
C GLN A 344 -11.46 -13.70 8.26
N HIS A 345 -11.83 -12.42 8.21
CA HIS A 345 -12.53 -11.78 9.31
C HIS A 345 -13.95 -12.34 9.44
N ARG A 346 -14.26 -13.00 10.56
CA ARG A 346 -15.56 -13.64 10.83
C ARG A 346 -16.48 -12.86 11.77
N LEU A 347 -15.97 -11.78 12.35
CA LEU A 347 -16.70 -10.89 13.26
C LEU A 347 -16.69 -9.47 12.71
N VAL A 348 -17.64 -8.65 13.18
CA VAL A 348 -17.64 -7.20 12.89
C VAL A 348 -16.32 -6.61 13.38
N HIS A 349 -15.61 -5.90 12.51
CA HIS A 349 -14.29 -5.39 12.83
C HIS A 349 -14.37 -4.31 13.93
N PRO A 350 -13.67 -4.46 15.07
CA PRO A 350 -13.86 -3.56 16.22
C PRO A 350 -13.47 -2.11 15.90
N TYR A 351 -12.48 -1.92 15.03
CA TYR A 351 -11.98 -0.60 14.69
C TYR A 351 -12.83 0.13 13.64
N THR A 352 -13.17 -0.57 12.56
CA THR A 352 -13.85 0.04 11.39
C THR A 352 -15.34 -0.21 11.36
N GLN A 353 -15.84 -1.10 12.22
CA GLN A 353 -17.22 -1.59 12.19
C GLN A 353 -17.61 -2.22 10.84
N ALA A 354 -16.61 -2.67 10.07
CA ALA A 354 -16.83 -3.37 8.83
C ALA A 354 -17.50 -4.72 9.11
N ASP A 355 -18.44 -5.09 8.23
CA ASP A 355 -19.08 -6.40 8.27
C ASP A 355 -18.03 -7.53 8.12
N PRO A 356 -18.29 -8.74 8.63
CA PRO A 356 -17.42 -9.88 8.42
C PRO A 356 -17.40 -10.34 6.95
N GLY A 357 -16.30 -10.95 6.55
CA GLY A 357 -16.15 -11.63 5.25
C GLY A 357 -14.91 -11.21 4.47
N GLY A 358 -14.32 -10.05 4.77
CA GLY A 358 -13.10 -9.57 4.12
C GLY A 358 -11.81 -10.15 4.71
N TRP A 359 -10.71 -9.87 4.01
CA TRP A 359 -9.32 -10.13 4.41
C TRP A 359 -8.56 -8.81 4.50
N ALA A 360 -7.62 -8.74 5.43
CA ALA A 360 -6.66 -7.64 5.58
C ALA A 360 -5.31 -8.02 4.97
N TRP A 361 -4.45 -7.05 4.67
CA TRP A 361 -3.10 -7.24 4.14
C TRP A 361 -2.13 -8.05 5.03
N THR A 362 -2.45 -8.20 6.32
CA THR A 362 -1.62 -8.83 7.35
C THR A 362 -2.43 -9.85 8.14
N ASP A 363 -1.75 -10.80 8.77
CA ASP A 363 -2.29 -11.76 9.73
C ASP A 363 -2.38 -11.21 11.16
N LEU A 364 -1.83 -10.02 11.39
CA LEU A 364 -1.71 -9.43 12.71
C LEU A 364 -2.99 -8.70 13.16
N PRO A 365 -3.23 -8.56 14.48
CA PRO A 365 -4.49 -8.02 15.01
C PRO A 365 -4.81 -6.57 14.60
N GLY A 366 -3.81 -5.79 14.18
CA GLY A 366 -4.00 -4.44 13.65
C GLY A 366 -4.55 -4.39 12.23
N GLY A 367 -4.58 -5.50 11.50
CA GLY A 367 -5.08 -5.59 10.13
C GLY A 367 -6.56 -5.19 10.00
N VAL A 368 -6.89 -4.45 8.94
CA VAL A 368 -8.26 -4.05 8.61
C VAL A 368 -8.66 -4.68 7.30
N PRO A 369 -9.83 -5.34 7.20
CA PRO A 369 -10.26 -5.93 5.95
C PRO A 369 -10.48 -4.84 4.87
N ASP A 370 -9.97 -5.09 3.67
CA ASP A 370 -9.96 -4.13 2.58
C ASP A 370 -10.29 -4.79 1.22
N ALA A 371 -10.68 -3.95 0.25
CA ALA A 371 -11.09 -4.36 -1.08
C ALA A 371 -9.91 -4.57 -2.05
N ASP A 372 -8.67 -4.47 -1.59
CA ASP A 372 -7.47 -4.80 -2.36
C ASP A 372 -7.05 -6.26 -2.06
N ASP A 373 -6.98 -6.62 -0.79
CA ASP A 373 -6.62 -7.95 -0.29
C ASP A 373 -7.75 -8.97 -0.41
N THR A 374 -9.00 -8.56 -0.17
CA THR A 374 -10.15 -9.48 -0.26
C THR A 374 -10.27 -10.13 -1.66
N PRO A 375 -10.18 -9.38 -2.78
CA PRO A 375 -10.12 -10.00 -4.10
C PRO A 375 -8.90 -10.90 -4.32
N GLY A 376 -7.72 -10.51 -3.80
CA GLY A 376 -6.51 -11.33 -3.86
C GLY A 376 -6.70 -12.70 -3.21
N ALA A 377 -7.28 -12.72 -2.01
CA ALA A 377 -7.64 -13.94 -1.29
C ALA A 377 -8.67 -14.77 -2.06
N LEU A 378 -9.71 -14.15 -2.62
CA LEU A 378 -10.71 -14.85 -3.42
C LEU A 378 -10.09 -15.52 -4.67
N LEU A 379 -9.18 -14.85 -5.37
CA LEU A 379 -8.46 -15.42 -6.51
C LEU A 379 -7.53 -16.56 -6.07
N ALA A 380 -6.84 -16.40 -4.93
CA ALA A 380 -5.94 -17.42 -4.40
C ALA A 380 -6.70 -18.68 -3.96
N LEU A 381 -7.85 -18.54 -3.28
CA LEU A 381 -8.69 -19.67 -2.88
C LEU A 381 -9.24 -20.43 -4.08
N ASP A 382 -9.59 -19.73 -5.16
CA ASP A 382 -9.98 -20.38 -6.43
C ASP A 382 -8.81 -21.16 -7.03
N THR A 383 -7.65 -20.52 -7.12
CA THR A 383 -6.38 -21.07 -7.62
C THR A 383 -5.94 -22.32 -6.84
N LEU A 384 -6.19 -22.36 -5.53
CA LEU A 384 -5.88 -23.49 -4.63
C LEU A 384 -6.99 -24.56 -4.60
N GLY A 385 -8.02 -24.45 -5.44
CA GLY A 385 -9.05 -25.47 -5.61
C GLY A 385 -10.02 -25.61 -4.42
N VAL A 386 -10.26 -24.54 -3.66
CA VAL A 386 -11.19 -24.58 -2.52
C VAL A 386 -12.62 -24.86 -3.01
N ALA A 387 -13.16 -26.01 -2.62
CA ALA A 387 -14.52 -26.41 -3.00
C ALA A 387 -15.61 -25.73 -2.17
N ASP A 388 -15.31 -25.34 -0.92
CA ASP A 388 -16.27 -24.64 -0.06
C ASP A 388 -16.50 -23.21 -0.56
N VAL A 389 -17.71 -22.95 -1.04
CA VAL A 389 -18.14 -21.64 -1.53
C VAL A 389 -18.44 -20.67 -0.38
N GLY A 390 -18.61 -21.15 0.86
CA GLY A 390 -18.96 -20.33 2.02
C GLY A 390 -18.05 -19.12 2.24
N PRO A 391 -16.72 -19.31 2.41
CA PRO A 391 -15.75 -18.23 2.53
C PRO A 391 -15.79 -17.26 1.35
N ALA A 392 -15.87 -17.78 0.12
CA ALA A 392 -15.93 -16.95 -1.08
C ALA A 392 -17.21 -16.12 -1.15
N ALA A 393 -18.36 -16.71 -0.83
CA ALA A 393 -19.64 -16.01 -0.78
C ALA A 393 -19.66 -14.90 0.29
N ALA A 394 -18.99 -15.11 1.43
CA ALA A 394 -18.83 -14.08 2.45
C ALA A 394 -17.97 -12.91 1.95
N GLY A 395 -16.81 -13.18 1.35
CA GLY A 395 -15.95 -12.14 0.75
C GLY A 395 -16.62 -11.37 -0.38
N VAL A 396 -17.33 -12.08 -1.26
CA VAL A 396 -18.11 -11.45 -2.34
C VAL A 396 -19.21 -10.55 -1.77
N ARG A 397 -19.97 -11.01 -0.78
CA ARG A 397 -21.00 -10.19 -0.12
C ARG A 397 -20.40 -8.93 0.52
N TRP A 398 -19.24 -9.08 1.14
CA TRP A 398 -18.50 -7.98 1.74
C TRP A 398 -18.11 -6.92 0.69
N LEU A 399 -17.50 -7.33 -0.43
CA LEU A 399 -17.17 -6.43 -1.55
C LEU A 399 -18.41 -5.74 -2.15
N LEU A 400 -19.52 -6.46 -2.30
CA LEU A 400 -20.78 -5.89 -2.81
C LEU A 400 -21.32 -4.80 -1.88
N SER A 401 -21.09 -4.93 -0.57
CA SER A 401 -21.53 -3.94 0.42
C SER A 401 -20.72 -2.63 0.35
N LEU A 402 -19.46 -2.71 -0.09
CA LEU A 402 -18.54 -1.59 -0.20
C LEU A 402 -18.71 -0.74 -1.47
N GLN A 403 -19.26 -1.30 -2.54
CA GLN A 403 -19.36 -0.62 -3.83
C GLN A 403 -20.06 0.75 -3.70
N ASN A 404 -19.37 1.81 -4.10
CA ASN A 404 -19.85 3.18 -4.03
C ASN A 404 -20.94 3.43 -5.07
N SER A 405 -21.67 4.56 -4.95
CA SER A 405 -22.76 4.91 -5.87
C SER A 405 -22.29 5.15 -7.31
N ASP A 406 -21.05 5.61 -7.49
CA ASP A 406 -20.40 5.80 -8.79
C ASP A 406 -20.04 4.46 -9.49
N GLY A 407 -20.19 3.33 -8.80
CA GLY A 407 -19.97 1.99 -9.35
C GLY A 407 -18.58 1.42 -9.08
N GLY A 408 -17.61 2.22 -8.65
CA GLY A 408 -16.30 1.71 -8.27
C GLY A 408 -16.24 1.23 -6.81
N LEU A 409 -15.11 0.65 -6.43
CA LEU A 409 -14.85 0.20 -5.07
C LEU A 409 -13.79 1.08 -4.39
N PRO A 410 -14.04 1.49 -3.13
CA PRO A 410 -13.03 2.09 -2.26
C PRO A 410 -12.18 1.01 -1.58
N THR A 411 -11.14 1.40 -0.84
CA THR A 411 -10.27 0.46 -0.12
C THR A 411 -10.95 -0.14 1.10
N PHE A 412 -11.33 0.67 2.10
CA PHE A 412 -11.73 0.14 3.42
C PHE A 412 -13.22 0.25 3.72
N CYS A 413 -13.86 1.33 3.27
CA CYS A 413 -15.25 1.59 3.63
C CYS A 413 -16.01 2.30 2.53
N ARG A 414 -17.30 1.99 2.42
CA ARG A 414 -18.23 2.69 1.55
C ARG A 414 -18.33 4.14 1.99
N GLY A 415 -18.21 5.07 1.05
CA GLY A 415 -18.26 6.49 1.34
C GLY A 415 -18.88 7.33 0.25
N TRP A 416 -18.53 8.61 0.26
CA TRP A 416 -19.11 9.62 -0.64
C TRP A 416 -18.12 10.07 -1.72
N GLY A 417 -16.95 9.43 -1.80
CA GLY A 417 -15.96 9.65 -2.84
C GLY A 417 -15.09 10.89 -2.67
N ALA A 418 -14.98 11.43 -1.46
CA ALA A 418 -14.35 12.73 -1.22
C ALA A 418 -12.94 12.64 -0.60
N LEU A 419 -12.56 11.50 -0.04
CA LEU A 419 -11.29 11.25 0.62
C LEU A 419 -10.59 10.05 -0.05
N PRO A 420 -9.24 9.97 -0.02
CA PRO A 420 -8.51 8.91 -0.73
C PRO A 420 -8.96 7.47 -0.42
N PHE A 421 -9.55 7.23 0.75
CA PHE A 421 -9.87 5.89 1.28
C PHE A 421 -11.34 5.49 1.08
N ASP A 422 -12.20 6.48 0.86
CA ASP A 422 -13.63 6.30 0.63
C ASP A 422 -14.01 6.61 -0.83
N ARG A 423 -13.04 7.08 -1.63
CA ARG A 423 -13.11 7.20 -3.07
C ARG A 423 -12.87 5.86 -3.75
N SER A 424 -13.67 5.65 -4.78
CA SER A 424 -13.46 4.55 -5.69
C SER A 424 -12.11 4.68 -6.39
N SER A 425 -11.46 3.54 -6.65
CA SER A 425 -10.22 3.48 -7.43
C SER A 425 -10.28 2.46 -8.56
N CYS A 426 -9.53 2.69 -9.63
CA CYS A 426 -9.53 1.86 -10.84
C CYS A 426 -8.92 0.47 -10.60
N ASP A 427 -7.74 0.41 -9.99
CA ASP A 427 -7.03 -0.82 -9.61
C ASP A 427 -7.85 -1.70 -8.67
N ILE A 428 -8.36 -1.16 -7.57
CA ILE A 428 -9.19 -1.88 -6.59
C ILE A 428 -10.50 -2.37 -7.24
N THR A 429 -11.12 -1.55 -8.10
CA THR A 429 -12.30 -1.97 -8.85
C THR A 429 -11.99 -3.11 -9.82
N ALA A 430 -10.82 -3.09 -10.45
CA ALA A 430 -10.35 -4.15 -11.34
C ALA A 430 -10.10 -5.46 -10.57
N HIS A 431 -9.46 -5.39 -9.39
CA HIS A 431 -9.26 -6.56 -8.53
C HIS A 431 -10.59 -7.23 -8.16
N ALA A 432 -11.58 -6.44 -7.73
CA ALA A 432 -12.91 -6.96 -7.41
C ALA A 432 -13.62 -7.58 -8.63
N LEU A 433 -13.48 -7.00 -9.83
CA LEU A 433 -14.04 -7.57 -11.05
C LEU A 433 -13.51 -8.98 -11.33
N ARG A 434 -12.19 -9.19 -11.17
CA ARG A 434 -11.54 -10.50 -11.35
C ARG A 434 -12.08 -11.52 -10.35
N ALA A 435 -12.08 -11.16 -9.07
CA ALA A 435 -12.60 -12.04 -8.01
C ALA A 435 -14.08 -12.38 -8.20
N TRP A 436 -14.92 -11.41 -8.57
CA TRP A 436 -16.32 -11.65 -8.87
C TRP A 436 -16.51 -12.58 -10.07
N ARG A 437 -15.64 -12.49 -11.09
CA ARG A 437 -15.75 -13.34 -12.28
C ARG A 437 -15.50 -14.80 -11.93
N VAL A 438 -14.39 -15.11 -11.27
CA VAL A 438 -14.00 -16.51 -11.01
C VAL A 438 -15.00 -17.27 -10.12
N TRP A 439 -15.65 -16.56 -9.19
CA TRP A 439 -16.63 -17.19 -8.29
C TRP A 439 -18.07 -17.16 -8.81
N ARG A 440 -18.40 -16.32 -9.80
CA ARG A 440 -19.79 -15.99 -10.19
C ARG A 440 -20.69 -17.22 -10.32
N ASP A 441 -20.24 -18.24 -11.05
CA ASP A 441 -21.09 -19.37 -11.44
C ASP A 441 -21.18 -20.45 -10.35
N ARG A 442 -20.26 -20.44 -9.37
CA ARG A 442 -20.29 -21.29 -8.18
C ARG A 442 -21.10 -20.69 -7.02
N LEU A 443 -21.40 -19.39 -7.07
CA LEU A 443 -22.10 -18.71 -5.99
C LEU A 443 -23.60 -19.05 -5.91
N PRO A 444 -24.20 -18.96 -4.69
CA PRO A 444 -25.63 -19.08 -4.49
C PRO A 444 -26.46 -18.14 -5.39
N ALA A 445 -27.66 -18.57 -5.78
CA ALA A 445 -28.52 -17.85 -6.72
C ALA A 445 -28.83 -16.41 -6.29
N GLU A 446 -28.99 -16.20 -4.98
CA GLU A 446 -29.26 -14.92 -4.35
C GLU A 446 -28.12 -13.89 -4.50
N LEU A 447 -26.87 -14.34 -4.69
CA LEU A 447 -25.72 -13.45 -4.91
C LEU A 447 -25.44 -13.21 -6.39
N ARG A 448 -25.84 -14.13 -7.28
CA ARG A 448 -25.52 -14.04 -8.72
C ARG A 448 -26.08 -12.78 -9.39
N GLN A 449 -27.35 -12.43 -9.15
CA GLN A 449 -27.95 -11.25 -9.79
C GLN A 449 -27.39 -9.92 -9.22
N PRO A 450 -27.28 -9.72 -7.88
CA PRO A 450 -26.59 -8.55 -7.32
C PRO A 450 -25.17 -8.39 -7.84
N LEU A 451 -24.40 -9.48 -7.93
CA LEU A 451 -23.04 -9.46 -8.46
C LEU A 451 -23.01 -9.02 -9.93
N ARG A 452 -23.87 -9.56 -10.80
CA ARG A 452 -23.95 -9.12 -12.21
C ARG A 452 -24.27 -7.63 -12.33
N ARG A 453 -25.12 -7.07 -11.46
CA ARG A 453 -25.40 -5.62 -11.43
C ARG A 453 -24.17 -4.84 -10.97
N ALA A 454 -23.47 -5.31 -9.95
CA ALA A 454 -22.25 -4.68 -9.45
C ALA A 454 -21.14 -4.66 -10.51
N GLN A 455 -20.94 -5.76 -11.23
CA GLN A 455 -19.98 -5.85 -12.34
C GLN A 455 -20.26 -4.82 -13.45
N HIS A 456 -21.51 -4.69 -13.90
CA HIS A 456 -21.86 -3.67 -14.91
C HIS A 456 -21.56 -2.25 -14.42
N ARG A 457 -21.82 -1.95 -13.14
CA ARG A 457 -21.54 -0.64 -12.56
C ARG A 457 -20.04 -0.37 -12.43
N ALA A 458 -19.26 -1.38 -12.06
CA ALA A 458 -17.80 -1.33 -12.00
C ALA A 458 -17.19 -1.09 -13.40
N LEU A 459 -17.65 -1.80 -14.42
CA LEU A 459 -17.20 -1.59 -15.80
C LEU A 459 -17.57 -0.19 -16.32
N ALA A 460 -18.79 0.29 -16.00
CA ALA A 460 -19.19 1.64 -16.35
C ALA A 460 -18.35 2.70 -15.60
N TYR A 461 -17.95 2.44 -14.35
CA TYR A 461 -17.03 3.29 -13.61
C TYR A 461 -15.66 3.35 -14.30
N LEU A 462 -15.05 2.19 -14.59
CA LEU A 462 -13.75 2.12 -15.26
C LEU A 462 -13.76 2.82 -16.62
N ALA A 463 -14.81 2.61 -17.42
CA ALA A 463 -14.96 3.30 -18.70
C ALA A 463 -15.02 4.82 -18.57
N ARG A 464 -15.63 5.36 -17.48
CA ARG A 464 -15.65 6.80 -17.20
C ARG A 464 -14.33 7.34 -16.64
N GLN A 465 -13.52 6.49 -16.00
CA GLN A 465 -12.23 6.87 -15.44
C GLN A 465 -11.08 6.73 -16.44
N GLN A 466 -11.29 6.04 -17.57
CA GLN A 466 -10.25 5.88 -18.59
C GLN A 466 -9.88 7.24 -19.16
N GLN A 467 -8.60 7.59 -19.10
CA GLN A 467 -8.10 8.84 -19.67
C GLN A 467 -8.21 8.82 -21.20
N ASP A 468 -8.08 9.99 -21.83
CA ASP A 468 -8.17 10.13 -23.29
C ASP A 468 -7.08 9.33 -24.03
N ASP A 469 -5.92 9.17 -23.40
CA ASP A 469 -4.81 8.37 -23.92
C ASP A 469 -4.99 6.84 -23.73
N GLY A 470 -5.98 6.41 -22.95
CA GLY A 470 -6.28 5.00 -22.68
C GLY A 470 -5.85 4.50 -21.30
N SER A 471 -5.13 5.31 -20.52
CA SER A 471 -4.57 4.91 -19.22
C SER A 471 -5.54 5.05 -18.03
N TRP A 472 -5.20 4.42 -16.91
CA TRP A 472 -5.87 4.61 -15.61
C TRP A 472 -4.89 4.92 -14.47
N PRO A 473 -5.25 5.87 -13.57
CA PRO A 473 -4.50 6.09 -12.35
C PRO A 473 -4.85 5.02 -11.28
N PRO A 474 -3.85 4.46 -10.57
CA PRO A 474 -4.05 3.66 -9.36
C PRO A 474 -4.22 4.55 -8.12
N LEU A 475 -4.52 3.93 -6.97
CA LEU A 475 -4.61 4.62 -5.68
C LEU A 475 -3.35 4.48 -4.82
N TRP A 476 -2.85 3.25 -4.67
CA TRP A 476 -1.80 2.90 -3.70
C TRP A 476 -0.39 2.80 -4.30
N PHE A 477 -0.25 3.08 -5.60
CA PHE A 477 0.99 2.85 -6.33
C PHE A 477 1.42 4.11 -7.09
N GLY A 478 2.69 4.44 -6.98
CA GLY A 478 3.30 5.62 -7.57
C GLY A 478 4.63 5.30 -8.24
N ASN A 479 5.25 6.30 -8.84
CA ASN A 479 6.65 6.24 -9.26
C ASN A 479 7.33 7.61 -9.01
N GLN A 480 8.43 7.61 -8.26
CA GLN A 480 9.14 8.84 -7.85
C GLN A 480 9.65 9.68 -9.04
N HIS A 481 9.87 9.05 -10.20
CA HIS A 481 10.34 9.72 -11.41
C HIS A 481 9.20 10.28 -12.27
N ALA A 482 7.94 9.86 -12.03
CA ALA A 482 6.77 10.27 -12.79
C ALA A 482 6.21 11.65 -12.37
N THR A 483 7.10 12.62 -12.19
CA THR A 483 6.74 13.97 -11.70
C THR A 483 5.81 14.73 -12.65
N ALA A 484 5.84 14.42 -13.94
CA ALA A 484 4.94 14.98 -14.96
C ALA A 484 3.46 14.62 -14.73
N VAL A 485 3.18 13.55 -13.98
CA VAL A 485 1.83 13.04 -13.69
C VAL A 485 1.59 12.93 -12.17
N ASP A 486 2.17 13.87 -11.40
CA ASP A 486 2.05 13.95 -9.94
C ASP A 486 2.45 12.64 -9.23
N GLU A 487 3.51 11.98 -9.73
CA GLU A 487 4.08 10.74 -9.21
C GLU A 487 3.13 9.52 -9.32
N THR A 488 2.05 9.64 -10.08
CA THR A 488 1.07 8.56 -10.32
C THR A 488 1.68 7.47 -11.20
N ASN A 489 1.46 6.20 -10.84
CA ASN A 489 1.91 5.05 -11.63
C ASN A 489 0.85 4.60 -12.65
N LEU A 490 0.78 5.27 -13.80
CA LEU A 490 -0.18 4.93 -14.86
C LEU A 490 0.06 3.53 -15.43
N THR A 491 1.30 3.03 -15.44
CA THR A 491 1.61 1.66 -15.86
C THR A 491 0.96 0.64 -14.93
N TYR A 492 1.07 0.81 -13.61
CA TYR A 492 0.42 -0.06 -12.63
C TYR A 492 -1.10 -0.08 -12.82
N GLY A 493 -1.73 1.10 -12.78
CA GLY A 493 -3.19 1.22 -12.86
C GLY A 493 -3.75 0.64 -14.16
N THR A 494 -3.11 0.96 -15.29
CA THR A 494 -3.51 0.46 -16.61
C THR A 494 -3.33 -1.05 -16.73
N SER A 495 -2.22 -1.59 -16.21
CA SER A 495 -1.96 -3.03 -16.24
C SER A 495 -2.98 -3.82 -15.42
N ARG A 496 -3.32 -3.36 -14.20
CA ARG A 496 -4.32 -4.05 -13.35
C ARG A 496 -5.71 -4.03 -13.99
N VAL A 497 -6.12 -2.91 -14.58
CA VAL A 497 -7.40 -2.81 -15.29
C VAL A 497 -7.41 -3.67 -16.56
N LEU A 498 -6.35 -3.64 -17.36
CA LEU A 498 -6.25 -4.46 -18.57
C LEU A 498 -6.31 -5.95 -18.25
N LEU A 499 -5.65 -6.42 -17.18
CA LEU A 499 -5.76 -7.81 -16.73
C LEU A 499 -7.21 -8.19 -16.39
N ALA A 500 -7.93 -7.34 -15.68
CA ALA A 500 -9.32 -7.61 -15.35
C ALA A 500 -10.22 -7.65 -16.60
N LEU A 501 -9.97 -6.79 -17.58
CA LEU A 501 -10.70 -6.80 -18.84
C LEU A 501 -10.34 -8.03 -19.69
N ALA A 502 -9.06 -8.41 -19.75
CA ALA A 502 -8.59 -9.61 -20.45
C ALA A 502 -9.23 -10.89 -19.87
N ASP A 503 -9.36 -11.00 -18.54
CA ASP A 503 -10.06 -12.12 -17.90
C ASP A 503 -11.54 -12.21 -18.30
N LEU A 504 -12.20 -11.07 -18.56
CA LEU A 504 -13.58 -11.06 -19.07
C LEU A 504 -13.65 -11.46 -20.55
N LEU A 505 -12.73 -10.96 -21.37
CA LEU A 505 -12.63 -11.27 -22.80
C LEU A 505 -12.31 -12.75 -23.05
N ALA A 506 -11.37 -13.32 -22.28
CA ALA A 506 -11.01 -14.73 -22.34
C ALA A 506 -12.18 -15.67 -22.00
N ALA A 507 -13.23 -15.13 -21.38
CA ALA A 507 -14.40 -15.87 -20.98
C ALA A 507 -15.67 -15.34 -21.68
N ASP A 508 -15.48 -14.89 -22.92
CA ASP A 508 -16.50 -14.47 -23.90
C ASP A 508 -17.49 -13.40 -23.40
N GLU A 509 -17.03 -12.52 -22.49
CA GLU A 509 -17.78 -11.35 -22.04
C GLU A 509 -17.16 -10.07 -22.63
N PRO A 510 -17.59 -9.63 -23.84
CA PRO A 510 -16.95 -8.53 -24.58
C PRO A 510 -17.16 -7.13 -23.97
N LEU A 511 -17.74 -7.06 -22.78
CA LEU A 511 -17.91 -5.80 -22.05
C LEU A 511 -16.54 -5.22 -21.71
N GLY A 512 -16.27 -4.02 -22.22
CA GLY A 512 -15.00 -3.33 -22.01
C GLY A 512 -13.92 -3.62 -23.06
N ALA A 513 -14.22 -4.40 -24.13
CA ALA A 513 -13.26 -4.70 -25.20
C ALA A 513 -12.59 -3.45 -25.81
N ALA A 514 -13.36 -2.39 -26.05
CA ALA A 514 -12.81 -1.13 -26.58
C ALA A 514 -11.87 -0.43 -25.58
N SER A 515 -12.20 -0.47 -24.28
CA SER A 515 -11.32 0.05 -23.24
C SER A 515 -10.04 -0.78 -23.11
N ALA A 516 -10.13 -2.10 -23.25
CA ALA A 516 -8.99 -3.01 -23.24
C ALA A 516 -8.04 -2.75 -24.40
N ALA A 517 -8.56 -2.58 -25.62
CA ALA A 517 -7.75 -2.26 -26.80
C ALA A 517 -6.96 -0.96 -26.62
N ARG A 518 -7.63 0.12 -26.19
CA ARG A 518 -6.97 1.41 -25.91
C ARG A 518 -5.90 1.31 -24.82
N ALA A 519 -6.12 0.48 -23.81
CA ALA A 519 -5.18 0.26 -22.73
C ALA A 519 -3.93 -0.50 -23.20
N ALA A 520 -4.12 -1.52 -24.04
CA ALA A 520 -3.03 -2.28 -24.63
C ALA A 520 -2.20 -1.40 -25.58
N ASP A 521 -2.86 -0.60 -26.42
CA ASP A 521 -2.20 0.39 -27.29
C ASP A 521 -1.40 1.42 -26.47
N TRP A 522 -1.96 1.89 -25.35
CA TRP A 522 -1.24 2.80 -24.45
C TRP A 522 -0.01 2.15 -23.82
N LEU A 523 -0.10 0.90 -23.34
CA LEU A 523 1.05 0.19 -22.78
C LEU A 523 2.15 -0.01 -23.82
N VAL A 524 1.81 -0.35 -25.07
CA VAL A 524 2.78 -0.41 -26.17
C VAL A 524 3.44 0.94 -26.40
N ALA A 525 2.67 2.04 -26.41
CA ALA A 525 3.21 3.39 -26.57
C ALA A 525 4.06 3.87 -25.39
N ALA A 526 3.79 3.35 -24.18
CA ALA A 526 4.53 3.69 -22.95
C ALA A 526 5.82 2.88 -22.78
N GLN A 527 6.10 1.88 -23.63
CA GLN A 527 7.34 1.12 -23.58
C GLN A 527 8.54 2.03 -23.86
N ASN A 528 9.56 1.95 -23.02
CA ASN A 528 10.78 2.73 -23.17
C ASN A 528 11.67 2.17 -24.30
N ALA A 529 12.66 2.96 -24.71
CA ALA A 529 13.63 2.56 -25.73
C ALA A 529 14.49 1.35 -25.33
N ASP A 530 14.62 1.07 -24.03
CA ASP A 530 15.29 -0.12 -23.51
C ASP A 530 14.38 -1.35 -23.47
N SER A 531 13.13 -1.25 -23.94
CA SER A 531 12.08 -2.27 -23.89
C SER A 531 11.46 -2.53 -22.50
N GLY A 532 11.88 -1.80 -21.47
CA GLY A 532 11.24 -1.83 -20.15
C GLY A 532 10.12 -0.79 -20.02
N TRP A 533 9.48 -0.77 -18.84
CA TRP A 533 8.50 0.24 -18.44
C TRP A 533 8.87 0.84 -17.09
N GLY A 534 8.61 2.13 -16.94
CA GLY A 534 8.49 2.80 -15.64
C GLY A 534 7.03 3.19 -15.36
N GLY A 535 6.78 4.11 -14.42
CA GLY A 535 5.42 4.53 -14.06
C GLY A 535 4.61 5.24 -15.16
N VAL A 536 5.28 5.74 -16.20
CA VAL A 536 4.73 6.29 -17.44
C VAL A 536 5.85 6.26 -18.50
N GLY A 537 5.53 6.41 -19.80
CA GLY A 537 6.56 6.47 -20.84
C GLY A 537 7.61 7.56 -20.60
N GLY A 538 8.89 7.23 -20.82
CA GLY A 538 10.02 8.15 -20.69
C GLY A 538 10.60 8.31 -19.28
N VAL A 539 10.07 7.61 -18.27
CA VAL A 539 10.69 7.50 -16.94
C VAL A 539 11.48 6.19 -16.82
N PRO A 540 12.51 6.10 -15.94
CA PRO A 540 13.36 4.91 -15.87
C PRO A 540 12.59 3.60 -15.68
N SER A 541 13.01 2.57 -16.41
CA SER A 541 12.43 1.23 -16.34
C SER A 541 12.78 0.51 -15.03
N SER A 542 11.82 -0.26 -14.50
CA SER A 542 11.94 -1.08 -13.28
C SER A 542 11.45 -2.50 -13.54
N ILE A 543 11.82 -3.44 -12.66
CA ILE A 543 11.35 -4.83 -12.76
C ILE A 543 9.85 -4.88 -12.53
N GLU A 544 9.35 -4.13 -11.55
CA GLU A 544 7.96 -4.13 -11.15
C GLU A 544 7.05 -3.65 -12.28
N GLU A 545 7.23 -2.43 -12.78
CA GLU A 545 6.40 -1.88 -13.86
C GLU A 545 6.53 -2.66 -15.18
N THR A 546 7.73 -3.11 -15.53
CA THR A 546 7.93 -3.95 -16.73
C THR A 546 7.17 -5.26 -16.60
N ALA A 547 7.26 -5.94 -15.46
CA ALA A 547 6.55 -7.18 -15.24
C ALA A 547 5.03 -7.01 -15.26
N LEU A 548 4.51 -5.93 -14.63
CA LEU A 548 3.08 -5.61 -14.66
C LEU A 548 2.57 -5.41 -16.11
N ALA A 549 3.32 -4.66 -16.93
CA ALA A 549 2.97 -4.39 -18.32
C ALA A 549 3.03 -5.66 -19.19
N VAL A 550 4.09 -6.47 -19.05
CA VAL A 550 4.25 -7.74 -19.76
C VAL A 550 3.14 -8.73 -19.40
N GLU A 551 2.81 -8.88 -18.12
CA GLU A 551 1.70 -9.74 -17.67
C GLU A 551 0.38 -9.33 -18.33
N ALA A 552 0.06 -8.03 -18.30
CA ALA A 552 -1.20 -7.50 -18.82
C ALA A 552 -1.31 -7.59 -20.34
N LEU A 553 -0.24 -7.24 -21.07
CA LEU A 553 -0.18 -7.36 -22.52
C LEU A 553 -0.25 -8.82 -22.97
N ALA A 554 0.43 -9.73 -22.27
CA ALA A 554 0.38 -11.15 -22.58
C ALA A 554 -1.02 -11.74 -22.37
N ALA A 555 -1.69 -11.37 -21.27
CA ALA A 555 -3.07 -11.78 -21.02
C ALA A 555 -4.04 -11.23 -22.08
N TYR A 556 -3.91 -9.95 -22.44
CA TYR A 556 -4.72 -9.33 -23.49
C TYR A 556 -4.52 -10.03 -24.84
N ALA A 557 -3.27 -10.25 -25.24
CA ALA A 557 -2.92 -10.90 -26.50
C ALA A 557 -3.42 -12.35 -26.58
N ALA A 558 -3.42 -13.08 -25.46
CA ALA A 558 -3.98 -14.44 -25.40
C ALA A 558 -5.52 -14.47 -25.49
N SER A 559 -6.19 -13.36 -25.15
CA SER A 559 -7.65 -13.27 -25.09
C SER A 559 -8.31 -12.61 -26.31
N THR A 560 -7.50 -12.13 -27.26
CA THR A 560 -7.98 -11.33 -28.41
C THR A 560 -7.21 -11.66 -29.69
N ASN A 561 -7.42 -10.88 -30.75
CA ASN A 561 -6.55 -10.86 -31.92
C ASN A 561 -5.51 -9.72 -31.72
N PRO A 562 -4.32 -10.00 -31.16
CA PRO A 562 -3.30 -8.98 -30.94
C PRO A 562 -2.74 -8.47 -32.28
N THR A 563 -2.18 -7.26 -32.23
CA THR A 563 -1.35 -6.74 -33.32
C THR A 563 0.09 -7.19 -33.15
N ASP A 564 0.90 -7.12 -34.21
CA ASP A 564 2.34 -7.41 -34.15
C ASP A 564 3.06 -6.55 -33.11
N ALA A 565 2.62 -5.31 -32.93
CA ALA A 565 3.19 -4.40 -31.93
C ALA A 565 2.94 -4.90 -30.48
N HIS A 566 1.77 -5.48 -30.21
CA HIS A 566 1.47 -6.08 -28.92
C HIS A 566 2.39 -7.29 -28.64
N LEU A 567 2.55 -8.17 -29.63
CA LEU A 567 3.40 -9.36 -29.50
C LEU A 567 4.89 -8.97 -29.35
N ALA A 568 5.35 -7.99 -30.13
CA ALA A 568 6.70 -7.47 -30.05
C ALA A 568 7.01 -6.86 -28.67
N ALA A 569 6.07 -6.07 -28.12
CA ALA A 569 6.22 -5.48 -26.79
C ALA A 569 6.31 -6.55 -25.68
N VAL A 570 5.50 -7.61 -25.75
CA VAL A 570 5.58 -8.74 -24.80
C VAL A 570 6.94 -9.44 -24.91
N ARG A 571 7.41 -9.73 -26.13
CA ARG A 571 8.68 -10.44 -26.36
C ARG A 571 9.88 -9.64 -25.86
N SER A 572 9.98 -8.36 -26.24
CA SER A 572 11.10 -7.51 -25.84
C SER A 572 11.07 -7.17 -24.34
N GLY A 573 9.88 -6.97 -23.76
CA GLY A 573 9.71 -6.78 -22.32
C GLY A 573 10.09 -8.01 -21.50
N ALA A 574 9.69 -9.21 -21.96
CA ALA A 574 10.11 -10.46 -21.32
C ALA A 574 11.63 -10.65 -21.38
N GLN A 575 12.25 -10.36 -22.53
CA GLN A 575 13.71 -10.41 -22.66
C GLN A 575 14.40 -9.40 -21.71
N TRP A 576 13.87 -8.18 -21.60
CA TRP A 576 14.37 -7.19 -20.66
C TRP A 576 14.29 -7.69 -19.21
N LEU A 577 13.19 -8.35 -18.81
CA LEU A 577 13.07 -8.94 -17.47
C LEU A 577 14.11 -10.03 -17.24
N ILE A 578 14.33 -10.91 -18.22
CA ILE A 578 15.32 -11.99 -18.14
C ILE A 578 16.71 -11.39 -17.90
N GLU A 579 17.10 -10.38 -18.68
CA GLU A 579 18.40 -9.72 -18.53
C GLU A 579 18.50 -8.96 -17.20
N ARG A 580 17.47 -8.18 -16.84
CA ARG A 580 17.49 -7.33 -15.65
C ARG A 580 17.50 -8.11 -14.35
N THR A 581 16.94 -9.33 -14.37
CA THR A 581 16.88 -10.23 -13.21
C THR A 581 18.00 -11.28 -13.19
N SER A 582 19.03 -11.11 -14.02
CA SER A 582 20.15 -12.06 -14.11
C SER A 582 19.64 -13.49 -14.38
N GLY A 583 18.70 -13.64 -15.30
CA GLY A 583 18.05 -14.91 -15.64
C GLY A 583 17.07 -15.41 -14.57
N GLY A 584 16.40 -14.52 -13.84
CA GLY A 584 15.42 -14.87 -12.80
C GLY A 584 16.03 -15.21 -11.44
N THR A 585 17.21 -14.69 -11.11
CA THR A 585 17.93 -14.98 -9.85
C THR A 585 18.16 -13.75 -8.97
N GLU A 586 18.11 -12.54 -9.53
CA GLU A 586 18.33 -11.28 -8.80
C GLU A 586 17.15 -10.33 -8.97
N PHE A 587 16.66 -9.76 -7.86
CA PHE A 587 15.42 -8.97 -7.85
C PHE A 587 15.56 -7.71 -7.00
N PRO A 588 16.40 -6.73 -7.41
CA PRO A 588 16.52 -5.47 -6.67
C PRO A 588 15.18 -4.72 -6.70
N PRO A 589 14.56 -4.45 -5.54
CA PRO A 589 13.27 -3.78 -5.49
C PRO A 589 13.42 -2.28 -5.73
N THR A 590 12.33 -1.65 -6.20
CA THR A 590 12.25 -0.20 -6.38
C THR A 590 11.09 0.41 -5.58
N PRO A 591 11.17 1.68 -5.16
CA PRO A 591 10.04 2.36 -4.52
C PRO A 591 8.86 2.52 -5.48
N ILE A 592 7.83 1.72 -5.24
CA ILE A 592 6.58 1.70 -6.03
C ILE A 592 5.34 1.90 -5.15
N GLY A 593 5.43 1.48 -3.89
CA GLY A 593 4.35 1.62 -2.92
C GLY A 593 4.16 3.07 -2.52
N PHE A 594 2.92 3.54 -2.54
CA PHE A 594 2.55 4.93 -2.26
C PHE A 594 1.50 4.97 -1.16
N TYR A 595 1.94 4.54 0.02
CA TYR A 595 1.14 4.49 1.24
C TYR A 595 0.64 5.89 1.61
N PHE A 596 -0.52 5.97 2.26
CA PHE A 596 -1.20 7.19 2.71
C PHE A 596 -0.72 8.56 2.15
N ALA A 597 -1.43 9.11 1.16
CA ALA A 597 -1.23 10.50 0.72
C ALA A 597 0.24 10.87 0.45
N LYS A 598 0.97 9.93 -0.20
CA LYS A 598 2.31 10.04 -0.76
C LYS A 598 3.52 9.70 0.15
N LEU A 599 3.47 8.55 0.83
CA LEU A 599 4.59 7.93 1.57
C LEU A 599 5.14 6.73 0.78
N TRP A 600 6.42 6.76 0.43
CA TRP A 600 7.03 5.69 -0.36
C TRP A 600 7.39 4.45 0.47
N TYR A 601 7.21 3.28 -0.13
CA TYR A 601 7.80 2.02 0.32
C TYR A 601 8.23 1.15 -0.86
N HIS A 602 9.14 0.22 -0.61
CA HIS A 602 9.36 -0.92 -1.50
C HIS A 602 9.20 -2.22 -0.70
N GLU A 603 8.88 -3.30 -1.40
CA GLU A 603 8.68 -4.62 -0.80
C GLU A 603 9.56 -5.62 -1.55
N ARG A 604 10.28 -6.47 -0.81
CA ARG A 604 11.31 -7.36 -1.34
C ARG A 604 10.79 -8.37 -2.37
N MET A 605 9.58 -8.88 -2.18
CA MET A 605 8.96 -9.89 -3.03
C MET A 605 8.28 -9.34 -4.28
N TYR A 606 7.85 -8.07 -4.32
CA TYR A 606 7.18 -7.47 -5.49
C TYR A 606 7.89 -7.76 -6.83
N PRO A 607 9.20 -7.48 -7.01
CA PRO A 607 9.87 -7.78 -8.27
C PRO A 607 9.86 -9.29 -8.59
N VAL A 608 10.01 -10.16 -7.60
CA VAL A 608 9.97 -11.63 -7.79
C VAL A 608 8.59 -12.08 -8.26
N VAL A 609 7.56 -11.69 -7.51
CA VAL A 609 6.17 -12.12 -7.74
C VAL A 609 5.67 -11.64 -9.10
N TYR A 610 5.92 -10.37 -9.43
CA TYR A 610 5.50 -9.83 -10.71
C TYR A 610 6.28 -10.47 -11.87
N THR A 611 7.59 -10.71 -11.75
CA THR A 611 8.35 -11.43 -12.78
C THR A 611 7.82 -12.85 -13.02
N VAL A 612 7.49 -13.60 -11.97
CA VAL A 612 6.90 -14.94 -12.11
C VAL A 612 5.57 -14.87 -12.87
N ALA A 613 4.68 -13.93 -12.54
CA ALA A 613 3.41 -13.75 -13.23
C ALA A 613 3.62 -13.37 -14.72
N ALA A 614 4.51 -12.41 -14.98
CA ALA A 614 4.83 -11.90 -16.30
C ALA A 614 5.42 -12.97 -17.22
N LEU A 615 6.50 -13.62 -16.78
CA LEU A 615 7.16 -14.68 -17.57
C LEU A 615 6.27 -15.91 -17.70
N GLY A 616 5.43 -16.21 -16.71
CA GLY A 616 4.42 -17.27 -16.79
C GLY A 616 3.45 -17.02 -17.94
N ARG A 617 2.86 -15.83 -18.02
CA ARG A 617 1.93 -15.46 -19.11
C ARG A 617 2.61 -15.33 -20.47
N ALA A 618 3.80 -14.70 -20.51
CA ALA A 618 4.58 -14.56 -21.74
C ALA A 618 4.95 -15.94 -22.33
N THR A 619 5.43 -16.86 -21.50
CA THR A 619 5.79 -18.23 -21.92
C THR A 619 4.61 -18.95 -22.57
N LEU A 620 3.40 -18.83 -21.99
CA LEU A 620 2.20 -19.46 -22.56
C LEU A 620 1.81 -18.84 -23.90
N LEU A 621 1.83 -17.52 -24.01
CA LEU A 621 1.54 -16.83 -25.25
C LEU A 621 2.52 -17.23 -26.36
N LEU A 622 3.82 -17.14 -26.09
CA LEU A 622 4.87 -17.47 -27.07
C LEU A 622 4.78 -18.94 -27.51
N ALA A 623 4.48 -19.85 -26.58
CA ALA A 623 4.27 -21.27 -26.92
C ALA A 623 3.08 -21.51 -27.86
N THR A 624 2.09 -20.61 -27.88
CA THR A 624 0.92 -20.70 -28.80
C THR A 624 1.18 -20.03 -30.14
N VAL A 625 1.88 -18.90 -30.15
CA VAL A 625 2.19 -18.13 -31.36
C VAL A 625 3.26 -18.84 -32.21
N ASP A 626 4.24 -19.47 -31.57
CA ASP A 626 5.37 -20.12 -32.25
C ASP A 626 5.06 -21.55 -32.73
N GLN A 627 3.82 -22.05 -32.55
CA GLN A 627 3.41 -23.29 -33.21
C GLN A 627 3.20 -23.03 -34.71
N PRO A 628 3.88 -23.79 -35.61
CA PRO A 628 3.64 -23.67 -37.04
C PRO A 628 2.18 -24.03 -37.30
N SER A 629 1.44 -23.08 -37.87
CA SER A 629 0.06 -23.28 -38.29
C SER A 629 0.01 -24.51 -39.18
N ALA A 630 -0.64 -25.57 -38.70
CA ALA A 630 -0.91 -26.75 -39.50
C ALA A 630 -1.75 -26.28 -40.69
N VAL A 631 -1.09 -26.13 -41.84
CA VAL A 631 -1.67 -25.70 -43.10
C VAL A 631 -2.86 -26.60 -43.39
N SER A 632 -4.05 -26.00 -43.42
CA SER A 632 -5.20 -26.55 -44.14
C SER A 632 -4.83 -26.63 -45.62
N THR A 633 -4.16 -27.72 -46.02
CA THR A 633 -4.15 -28.20 -47.40
C THR A 633 -5.52 -28.82 -47.67
N GLY A 634 -6.54 -27.96 -47.74
CA GLY A 634 -7.83 -28.28 -48.32
C GLY A 634 -7.62 -28.45 -49.82
N ALA A 635 -7.49 -29.71 -50.23
CA ALA A 635 -7.32 -30.14 -51.59
C ALA A 635 -8.40 -29.55 -52.52
N THR A 636 -7.96 -28.87 -53.56
CA THR A 636 -8.67 -28.84 -54.84
C THR A 636 -8.58 -30.23 -55.46
N ALA A 637 -9.72 -30.92 -55.56
CA ALA A 637 -10.05 -31.87 -56.62
C ALA A 637 -11.57 -31.99 -56.71
#